data_AF-A0A950VAP3-F1
#
_entry.id   AF-A0A950VAP3-F1
#
_cell.length_a   1.000
_cell.length_b   1.000
_cell.length_c   1.000
_cell.angle_alpha   90.00
_cell.angle_beta   90.00
_cell.angle_gamma   90.00
#
_symmetry.space_group_name_H-M   'P 1'
#
loop_
_entity.id
_entity.type
_entity.pdbx_description
1 polymer ?
#
loop_
_entity_poly.entity_id
_entity_poly.type
_entity_poly.pdbx_seq_one_letter_code
_entity_poly.pdbx_strand_id
1 'polypeptide(L)'
;MWSQGVRYYGEQDVYAFMGRPEEPPRQLRYANLKVRSTATVISHYEHKAKSGKAYPFFRHAAFQGRFRLLGGDWYLEITPTYRFTRNGKDLDRYHEERLSGIKRFERNRSVLSQLLLWQAVLRAPWPRADRARLLEFAPLVSFRFASGVDESSLTAVDAPANLRSGEQEIEE
;
A
#
# COMPACT_ATOMS: atom_id res chain seq x y z
N MET A 1 5.36 18.16 5.06
CA MET A 1 4.07 17.43 5.16
C MET A 1 3.64 17.09 3.75
N TRP A 2 3.48 15.80 3.42
CA TRP A 2 3.09 15.37 2.07
C TRP A 2 1.76 16.02 1.68
N SER A 3 1.63 16.46 0.43
CA SER A 3 0.57 17.34 -0.06
C SER A 3 -0.85 16.79 0.09
N GLN A 4 -0.99 15.48 0.20
CA GLN A 4 -2.28 14.77 0.28
C GLN A 4 -2.58 14.23 1.70
N GLY A 5 -1.82 14.66 2.72
CA GLY A 5 -2.03 14.21 4.10
C GLY A 5 -1.61 12.77 4.36
N VAL A 6 -0.59 12.28 3.66
CA VAL A 6 -0.01 10.93 3.86
C VAL A 6 1.13 11.00 4.88
N ARG A 7 1.23 9.99 5.76
CA ARG A 7 2.28 9.86 6.76
C ARG A 7 2.79 8.43 6.85
N TYR A 8 4.08 8.29 7.17
CA TYR A 8 4.70 7.02 7.48
C TYR A 8 4.45 6.61 8.94
N TYR A 9 4.06 5.35 9.15
CA TYR A 9 3.80 4.72 10.44
C TYR A 9 4.76 3.55 10.63
N GLY A 10 5.84 3.78 11.38
CA GLY A 10 6.97 2.85 11.48
C GLY A 10 6.65 1.49 12.09
N GLU A 11 5.74 1.42 13.07
CA GLU A 11 5.33 0.14 13.68
C GLU A 11 4.65 -0.81 12.68
N GLN A 12 3.93 -0.25 11.71
CA GLN A 12 3.25 -1.04 10.67
C GLN A 12 4.05 -1.08 9.36
N ASP A 13 5.14 -0.31 9.26
CA ASP A 13 5.91 -0.10 8.03
C ASP A 13 5.03 0.32 6.82
N VAL A 14 4.11 1.27 7.05
CA VAL A 14 3.18 1.75 5.99
C VAL A 14 3.16 3.25 5.86
N TYR A 15 2.94 3.71 4.64
CA TYR A 15 2.47 5.06 4.34
C TYR A 15 0.94 5.04 4.28
N ALA A 16 0.26 5.83 5.11
CA ALA A 16 -1.19 5.87 5.14
C ALA A 16 -1.72 7.32 5.11
N PHE A 17 -2.92 7.50 4.56
CA PHE A 17 -3.64 8.77 4.69
C PHE A 17 -3.99 9.03 6.15
N MET A 18 -3.76 10.25 6.62
CA MET A 18 -4.15 10.69 7.96
C MET A 18 -5.58 11.20 7.94
N GLY A 19 -6.42 10.76 8.86
CA GLY A 19 -7.78 11.27 9.05
C GLY A 19 -8.00 11.85 10.44
N ARG A 20 -9.07 12.62 10.59
CA ARG A 20 -9.56 13.10 11.89
C ARG A 20 -11.01 12.65 12.11
N PRO A 21 -11.44 12.35 13.34
CA PRO A 21 -12.81 11.93 13.63
C PRO A 21 -13.89 12.91 13.14
N GLU A 22 -13.57 14.20 13.16
CA GLU A 22 -14.49 15.30 12.84
C GLU A 22 -14.60 15.55 11.33
N GLU A 23 -13.66 15.02 10.54
CA GLU A 23 -13.69 15.15 9.08
C GLU A 23 -14.66 14.13 8.48
N PRO A 24 -15.35 14.44 7.37
CA PRO A 24 -16.11 13.42 6.65
C PRO A 24 -15.17 12.39 5.98
N PRO A 25 -15.70 11.22 5.56
CA PRO A 25 -14.94 10.27 4.74
C PRO A 25 -14.27 10.96 3.55
N ARG A 26 -12.97 10.78 3.41
CA ARG A 26 -12.18 11.50 2.41
C ARG A 26 -12.17 10.75 1.08
N GLN A 27 -12.50 11.45 0.02
CA GLN A 27 -12.43 10.95 -1.34
C GLN A 27 -11.34 11.66 -2.13
N LEU A 28 -10.61 10.91 -2.95
CA LEU A 28 -9.61 11.44 -3.87
C LEU A 28 -9.97 11.06 -5.30
N ARG A 29 -9.96 12.06 -6.19
CA ARG A 29 -10.15 11.86 -7.63
C ARG A 29 -8.80 11.65 -8.29
N TYR A 30 -8.70 10.64 -9.14
CA TYR A 30 -7.48 10.31 -9.88
C TYR A 30 -7.81 9.84 -11.30
N ALA A 31 -6.83 9.94 -12.19
CA ALA A 31 -6.95 9.35 -13.53
C ALA A 31 -6.77 7.83 -13.41
N ASN A 32 -7.81 7.07 -13.74
CA ASN A 32 -7.73 5.64 -13.98
C ASN A 32 -7.60 5.42 -15.49
N LEU A 33 -7.04 4.29 -15.94
CA LEU A 33 -6.60 3.94 -17.30
C LEU A 33 -7.33 4.62 -18.48
N LYS A 34 -8.65 4.81 -18.39
CA LYS A 34 -9.46 5.50 -19.42
C LYS A 34 -10.40 6.59 -18.89
N VAL A 35 -10.61 6.72 -17.58
CA VAL A 35 -11.66 7.58 -16.99
C VAL A 35 -11.20 8.16 -15.65
N ARG A 36 -11.65 9.38 -15.29
CA ARG A 36 -11.50 9.89 -13.92
C ARG A 36 -12.29 9.01 -12.94
N SER A 37 -11.59 8.46 -11.96
CA SER A 37 -12.16 7.62 -10.90
C SER A 37 -12.06 8.32 -9.55
N THR A 38 -12.93 7.94 -8.63
CA THR A 38 -12.92 8.42 -7.25
C THR A 38 -12.66 7.24 -6.32
N ALA A 39 -11.69 7.37 -5.41
CA ALA A 39 -11.44 6.41 -4.34
C ALA A 39 -11.72 7.05 -2.99
N THR A 40 -12.39 6.33 -2.09
CA THR A 40 -12.49 6.73 -0.69
C THR A 40 -11.22 6.32 0.03
N VAL A 41 -10.34 7.27 0.31
CA VAL A 41 -9.03 7.04 0.93
C VAL A 41 -9.11 6.97 2.45
N ILE A 42 -10.17 7.52 3.04
CA ILE A 42 -10.48 7.38 4.46
C ILE A 42 -11.96 7.06 4.59
N SER A 43 -12.27 5.87 5.11
CA SER A 43 -13.63 5.39 5.34
C SER A 43 -13.95 5.36 6.83
N HIS A 44 -15.17 5.76 7.19
CA HIS A 44 -15.66 5.77 8.57
C HIS A 44 -16.62 4.60 8.74
N TYR A 45 -16.45 3.84 9.81
CA TYR A 45 -17.25 2.67 10.12
C TYR A 45 -17.62 2.68 11.60
N GLU A 46 -18.66 1.92 11.93
CA GLU A 46 -19.05 1.65 13.30
C GLU A 46 -19.17 0.15 13.50
N HIS A 47 -18.67 -0.35 14.62
CA HIS A 47 -18.93 -1.70 15.05
C HIS A 47 -19.96 -1.68 16.18
N LYS A 48 -21.05 -2.43 16.00
CA LYS A 48 -22.11 -2.60 17.01
C LYS A 48 -21.78 -3.80 17.90
N ALA A 49 -21.46 -3.55 19.18
CA ALA A 49 -21.28 -4.62 20.15
C ALA A 49 -22.62 -5.27 20.51
N LYS A 50 -22.59 -6.52 20.99
CA LYS A 50 -23.78 -7.22 21.50
C LYS A 50 -24.48 -6.47 22.64
N SER A 51 -23.74 -5.65 23.39
CA SER A 51 -24.26 -4.76 24.44
C SER A 51 -25.01 -3.53 23.91
N GLY A 52 -25.14 -3.36 22.59
CA GLY A 52 -25.77 -2.20 21.96
C GLY A 52 -24.86 -0.97 21.81
N LYS A 53 -23.69 -0.95 22.45
CA LYS A 53 -22.72 0.14 22.32
C LYS A 53 -22.01 0.05 20.96
N ALA A 54 -22.13 1.11 20.16
CA ALA A 54 -21.36 1.27 18.93
C ALA A 54 -19.98 1.90 19.24
N TYR A 55 -18.94 1.46 18.53
CA TYR A 55 -17.66 2.15 18.53
C TYR A 55 -17.20 2.46 17.11
N PRO A 56 -16.78 3.71 16.83
CA PRO A 56 -16.29 4.07 15.52
C PRO A 56 -14.90 3.50 15.28
N PHE A 57 -14.60 3.23 14.02
CA PHE A 57 -13.25 2.96 13.54
C PHE A 57 -13.11 3.47 12.11
N PHE A 58 -11.87 3.71 11.71
CA PHE A 58 -11.53 4.35 10.45
C PHE A 58 -10.61 3.43 9.67
N ARG A 59 -10.86 3.31 8.37
CA ARG A 59 -9.98 2.61 7.43
C ARG A 59 -9.28 3.64 6.57
N HIS A 60 -7.95 3.64 6.62
CA HIS A 60 -7.10 4.50 5.82
C HIS A 60 -6.47 3.67 4.71
N ALA A 61 -6.58 4.13 3.47
CA ALA A 61 -5.79 3.59 2.39
C ALA A 61 -4.30 3.75 2.74
N ALA A 62 -3.53 2.69 2.54
CA ALA A 62 -2.12 2.67 2.84
C ALA A 62 -1.33 1.93 1.74
N PHE A 63 -0.02 2.03 1.76
CA PHE A 63 0.87 1.14 1.04
C PHE A 63 2.16 0.90 1.83
N GLN A 64 2.74 -0.28 1.63
CA GLN A 64 4.13 -0.55 1.96
C GLN A 64 4.98 -0.22 0.74
N GLY A 65 6.05 0.53 0.94
CA GLY A 65 6.93 1.01 -0.13
C GLY A 65 8.34 0.49 0.07
N ARG A 66 8.91 -0.17 -0.95
CA ARG A 66 10.31 -0.64 -0.92
C ARG A 66 11.02 -0.21 -2.21
N PHE A 67 12.19 0.41 -2.08
CA PHE A 67 13.03 0.69 -3.24
C PHE A 67 13.77 -0.59 -3.66
N ARG A 68 13.70 -0.93 -4.94
CA ARG A 68 14.35 -2.09 -5.55
C ARG A 68 15.23 -1.61 -6.70
N LEU A 69 16.46 -2.10 -6.75
CA LEU A 69 17.35 -1.89 -7.89
C LEU A 69 17.18 -3.08 -8.84
N LEU A 70 16.65 -2.85 -10.04
CA LEU A 70 16.43 -3.88 -11.06
C LEU A 70 17.04 -3.41 -12.37
N GLY A 71 17.90 -4.22 -13.00
CA GLY A 71 18.47 -3.86 -14.31
C GLY A 71 19.24 -2.53 -14.35
N GLY A 72 19.76 -2.05 -13.22
CA GLY A 72 20.47 -0.77 -13.11
C GLY A 72 19.60 0.43 -12.74
N ASP A 73 18.27 0.28 -12.69
CA ASP A 73 17.31 1.33 -12.38
C ASP A 73 16.64 1.13 -11.02
N TRP A 74 16.34 2.23 -10.33
CA TRP A 74 15.58 2.22 -9.07
C TRP A 74 14.07 2.22 -9.34
N TYR A 75 13.38 1.26 -8.74
CA TYR A 75 11.93 1.14 -8.75
C TYR A 75 11.39 1.26 -7.33
N LEU A 76 10.23 1.90 -7.19
CA LEU A 76 9.44 1.80 -5.97
C LEU A 76 8.42 0.67 -6.13
N GLU A 77 8.65 -0.41 -5.40
CA GLU A 77 7.66 -1.46 -5.20
C GLU A 77 6.56 -0.92 -4.27
N ILE A 78 5.30 -1.00 -4.72
CA ILE A 78 4.13 -0.53 -3.98
C ILE A 78 3.26 -1.74 -3.69
N THR A 79 3.08 -2.05 -2.41
CA THR A 79 2.12 -3.06 -1.95
C THR A 79 0.97 -2.34 -1.26
N PRO A 80 -0.19 -2.15 -1.93
CA PRO A 80 -1.35 -1.52 -1.31
C PRO A 80 -1.83 -2.30 -0.08
N THR A 81 -2.27 -1.57 0.94
CA THR A 81 -2.76 -2.14 2.20
C THR A 81 -3.67 -1.13 2.88
N TYR A 82 -4.08 -1.42 4.12
CA TYR A 82 -4.91 -0.53 4.92
C TYR A 82 -4.35 -0.37 6.32
N ARG A 83 -4.51 0.82 6.89
CA ARG A 83 -4.31 1.06 8.32
C ARG A 83 -5.66 1.29 8.97
N PHE A 84 -5.93 0.64 10.09
CA PHE A 84 -7.19 0.81 10.84
C PHE A 84 -6.92 1.55 12.14
N THR A 85 -7.76 2.53 12.45
CA THR A 85 -7.63 3.33 13.68
C THR A 85 -8.95 3.46 14.41
N ARG A 86 -8.92 3.60 15.73
CA ARG A 86 -10.12 3.85 16.54
C ARG A 86 -10.59 5.31 16.57
N ASN A 87 -9.69 6.26 16.25
CA ASN A 87 -9.94 7.70 16.38
C ASN A 87 -9.25 8.53 15.28
N GLY A 88 -9.03 7.94 14.10
CA GLY A 88 -8.31 8.57 12.99
C GLY A 88 -6.78 8.56 13.13
N LYS A 89 -6.23 8.33 14.34
CA LYS A 89 -4.80 8.39 14.63
C LYS A 89 -4.25 7.06 15.18
N ASP A 90 -4.79 6.61 16.29
CA ASP A 90 -4.27 5.49 17.06
C ASP A 90 -4.77 4.16 16.48
N LEU A 91 -3.90 3.16 16.45
CA LEU A 91 -4.21 1.85 15.89
C LEU A 91 -5.47 1.25 16.54
N ASP A 92 -6.32 0.64 15.72
CA ASP A 92 -7.49 -0.09 16.21
C ASP A 92 -7.06 -1.43 16.83
N ARG A 93 -7.67 -1.81 17.95
CA ARG A 93 -7.37 -3.08 18.64
C ARG A 93 -7.64 -4.33 17.80
N TYR A 94 -8.56 -4.26 16.83
CA TYR A 94 -8.81 -5.32 15.85
C TYR A 94 -8.27 -4.93 14.45
N HIS A 95 -7.12 -4.27 14.41
CA HIS A 95 -6.45 -3.90 13.17
C HIS A 95 -6.18 -5.13 12.30
N GLU A 96 -5.52 -6.15 12.85
CA GLU A 96 -5.12 -7.35 12.12
C GLU A 96 -6.32 -8.14 11.58
N GLU A 97 -7.35 -8.33 12.41
CA GLU A 97 -8.57 -9.03 12.01
C GLU A 97 -9.28 -8.32 10.84
N ARG A 98 -9.42 -7.00 10.92
CA ARG A 98 -10.05 -6.21 9.85
C ARG A 98 -9.19 -6.15 8.59
N LEU A 99 -7.87 -6.10 8.74
CA LEU A 99 -6.93 -6.12 7.61
C LEU A 99 -6.97 -7.46 6.88
N SER A 100 -6.97 -8.57 7.61
CA SER A 100 -7.16 -9.91 7.03
C SER A 100 -8.52 -10.02 6.34
N GLY A 101 -9.58 -9.56 7.03
CA GLY A 101 -10.94 -9.59 6.50
C GLY A 101 -11.08 -8.87 5.17
N ILE A 102 -10.59 -7.63 5.05
CA ILE A 102 -10.69 -6.89 3.79
C ILE A 102 -9.83 -7.49 2.68
N LYS A 103 -8.61 -7.96 2.99
CA LYS A 103 -7.71 -8.58 2.00
C LYS A 103 -8.34 -9.81 1.35
N ARG A 104 -9.14 -10.58 2.08
CA ARG A 104 -9.87 -11.76 1.53
C ARG A 104 -10.90 -11.41 0.46
N PHE A 105 -11.48 -10.21 0.52
CA PHE A 105 -12.49 -9.78 -0.46
C PHE A 105 -11.89 -8.95 -1.60
N GLU A 106 -10.59 -8.67 -1.54
CA GLU A 106 -9.92 -7.84 -2.51
C GLU A 106 -9.58 -8.62 -3.78
N ARG A 107 -10.06 -8.11 -4.92
CA ARG A 107 -9.83 -8.71 -6.23
C ARG A 107 -8.77 -7.92 -7.00
N ASN A 108 -8.14 -8.53 -8.01
CA ASN A 108 -7.10 -7.93 -8.84
C ASN A 108 -7.45 -6.52 -9.37
N ARG A 109 -8.72 -6.30 -9.76
CA ARG A 109 -9.18 -4.98 -10.22
C ARG A 109 -9.11 -3.91 -9.13
N SER A 110 -9.42 -4.27 -7.88
CA SER A 110 -9.32 -3.37 -6.71
C SER A 110 -7.87 -3.01 -6.43
N VAL A 111 -6.97 -3.99 -6.49
CA VAL A 111 -5.52 -3.79 -6.29
C VAL A 111 -4.97 -2.84 -7.35
N LEU A 112 -5.31 -3.06 -8.63
CA LEU A 112 -4.92 -2.17 -9.72
C LEU A 112 -5.42 -0.73 -9.51
N SER A 113 -6.68 -0.56 -9.08
CA SER A 113 -7.22 0.75 -8.75
C SER A 113 -6.44 1.45 -7.62
N GLN A 114 -5.99 0.70 -6.62
CA GLN A 114 -5.15 1.23 -5.55
C GLN A 114 -3.75 1.60 -6.02
N LEU A 115 -3.13 0.80 -6.90
CA LEU A 115 -1.84 1.14 -7.51
C LEU A 115 -1.94 2.46 -8.28
N LEU A 116 -2.98 2.64 -9.09
CA LEU A 116 -3.21 3.86 -9.85
C LEU A 116 -3.50 5.08 -8.95
N LEU A 117 -4.19 4.88 -7.84
CA LEU A 117 -4.36 5.90 -6.81
C LEU A 117 -2.99 6.32 -6.25
N TRP A 118 -2.15 5.38 -5.84
CA TRP A 118 -0.84 5.68 -5.28
C TRP A 118 0.10 6.31 -6.29
N GLN A 119 0.06 5.90 -7.56
CA GLN A 119 0.76 6.60 -8.63
C GLN A 119 0.35 8.08 -8.70
N ALA A 120 -0.96 8.37 -8.67
CA ALA A 120 -1.44 9.75 -8.73
C ALA A 120 -0.99 10.57 -7.50
N VAL A 121 -0.96 9.96 -6.31
CA VAL A 121 -0.52 10.60 -5.07
C VAL A 121 0.99 10.88 -5.07
N LEU A 122 1.80 9.89 -5.46
CA LEU A 122 3.26 10.00 -5.48
C LEU A 122 3.75 10.99 -6.54
N ARG A 123 3.02 11.12 -7.65
CA ARG A 123 3.33 12.03 -8.75
C ARG A 123 2.65 13.40 -8.61
N ALA A 124 1.87 13.61 -7.55
CA ALA A 124 1.21 14.89 -7.34
C ALA A 124 2.25 16.00 -7.06
N PRO A 125 2.07 17.22 -7.61
CA PRO A 125 2.94 18.34 -7.32
C PRO A 125 3.05 18.59 -5.81
N TRP A 126 4.24 18.90 -5.32
CA TRP A 126 4.45 19.29 -3.93
C TRP A 126 4.18 20.80 -3.76
N PRO A 127 3.25 21.21 -2.88
CA PRO A 127 2.86 22.61 -2.70
C PRO A 127 3.96 23.51 -2.11
N ARG A 128 5.07 22.95 -1.64
CA ARG A 128 6.16 23.67 -0.95
C ARG A 128 7.55 23.27 -1.46
N ALA A 129 7.74 23.29 -2.77
CA ALA A 129 9.06 23.04 -3.35
C ALA A 129 9.81 24.36 -3.59
N ASP A 130 10.31 24.96 -2.50
CA ASP A 130 11.47 25.88 -2.53
C ASP A 130 12.81 25.10 -2.49
N ARG A 131 12.72 23.77 -2.60
CA ARG A 131 13.86 22.85 -2.63
C ARG A 131 13.87 22.15 -3.99
N ALA A 132 15.06 22.03 -4.58
CA ALA A 132 15.28 21.16 -5.73
C ALA A 132 14.64 19.80 -5.48
N ARG A 133 13.90 19.27 -6.47
CA ARG A 133 13.16 18.01 -6.35
C ARG A 133 14.16 16.87 -6.07
N LEU A 134 14.25 16.45 -4.81
CA LEU A 134 15.18 15.38 -4.41
C LEU A 134 14.73 14.00 -4.91
N LEU A 135 13.45 13.84 -5.23
CA LEU A 135 12.87 12.59 -5.71
C LEU A 135 11.64 12.87 -6.58
N GLU A 136 11.61 12.25 -7.76
CA GLU A 136 10.46 12.22 -8.65
C GLU A 136 10.09 10.77 -8.97
N PHE A 137 8.81 10.53 -9.23
CA PHE A 137 8.30 9.21 -9.59
C PHE A 137 7.84 9.17 -11.05
N ALA A 138 8.37 8.22 -11.79
CA ALA A 138 7.87 7.86 -13.13
C ALA A 138 6.47 7.20 -13.04
N PRO A 139 5.74 7.07 -14.17
CA PRO A 139 4.56 6.21 -14.23
C PRO A 139 4.86 4.76 -13.79
N LEU A 140 3.81 4.04 -13.37
CA LEU A 140 3.89 2.62 -13.05
C LEU A 140 4.40 1.84 -14.26
N VAL A 141 5.37 0.99 -14.00
CA VAL A 141 5.98 0.11 -15.00
C VAL A 141 5.04 -1.07 -15.22
N SER A 142 4.82 -1.42 -16.49
CA SER A 142 4.00 -2.57 -16.87
C SER A 142 4.91 -3.69 -17.34
N PHE A 143 4.79 -4.85 -16.70
CA PHE A 143 5.49 -6.06 -17.10
C PHE A 143 4.55 -6.94 -17.93
N ARG A 144 5.05 -7.48 -19.04
CA ARG A 144 4.36 -8.52 -19.79
C ARG A 144 4.88 -9.86 -19.30
N PHE A 145 4.00 -10.67 -18.73
CA PHE A 145 4.31 -12.05 -18.42
C PHE A 145 4.09 -12.90 -19.67
N ALA A 146 5.04 -13.75 -20.01
CA ALA A 146 4.83 -14.78 -21.01
C ALA A 146 3.74 -15.72 -20.49
N SER A 147 2.71 -15.99 -21.29
CA SER A 147 1.74 -17.03 -20.97
C SER A 147 2.47 -18.37 -20.93
N GLY A 148 2.51 -19.02 -19.76
CA GLY A 148 3.25 -20.28 -19.56
C GLY A 148 4.24 -20.26 -18.40
N VAL A 149 4.33 -19.15 -17.64
CA VAL A 149 5.01 -19.19 -16.34
C VAL A 149 4.22 -20.13 -15.44
N ASP A 150 4.82 -21.26 -15.11
CA ASP A 150 4.30 -22.17 -14.11
C ASP A 150 4.30 -21.45 -12.76
N GLU A 151 3.13 -21.34 -12.11
CA GLU A 151 3.05 -20.70 -10.79
C GLU A 151 3.93 -21.43 -9.76
N SER A 152 4.22 -22.72 -9.96
CA SER A 152 5.13 -23.47 -9.10
C SER A 152 6.59 -23.01 -9.22
N SER A 153 6.95 -22.36 -10.33
CA SER A 153 8.28 -21.78 -10.57
C SER A 153 8.45 -20.38 -9.96
N LEU A 154 7.38 -19.79 -9.43
CA LEU A 154 7.43 -18.49 -8.77
C LEU A 154 7.98 -18.65 -7.35
N THR A 155 9.25 -18.31 -7.16
CA THR A 155 9.82 -18.18 -5.82
C THR A 155 9.20 -16.98 -5.09
N ALA A 156 8.76 -17.18 -3.85
CA ALA A 156 8.40 -16.07 -2.98
C ALA A 156 9.59 -15.12 -2.84
N VAL A 157 9.36 -13.81 -3.03
CA VAL A 157 10.42 -12.78 -3.03
C VAL A 157 11.18 -12.73 -1.70
N ASP A 158 10.55 -13.17 -0.60
CA ASP A 158 11.15 -13.23 0.74
C ASP A 158 11.60 -14.66 1.14
N ALA A 159 11.72 -15.59 0.19
CA ALA A 159 12.38 -16.86 0.48
C ALA A 159 13.85 -16.55 0.86
N PRO A 160 14.35 -17.01 2.03
CA PRO A 160 15.77 -16.87 2.33
C PRO A 160 16.53 -17.46 1.15
N ALA A 161 17.46 -16.69 0.60
CA ALA A 161 18.37 -17.20 -0.41
C ALA A 161 19.07 -18.40 0.22
N ASN A 162 18.62 -19.62 -0.12
CA ASN A 162 19.39 -20.83 0.12
C ASN A 162 20.58 -20.73 -0.82
N LEU A 163 21.57 -19.92 -0.40
CA LEU A 163 22.95 -20.08 -0.79
C LEU A 163 23.31 -21.49 -0.31
N ARG A 164 23.13 -22.46 -1.21
CA ARG A 164 23.81 -23.75 -1.07
C ARG A 164 25.30 -23.40 -1.04
N SER A 165 25.85 -23.32 0.16
CA SER A 165 27.29 -23.40 0.37
C SER A 165 27.71 -24.73 -0.23
N GLY A 166 28.36 -24.66 -1.38
CA GLY A 166 29.04 -25.80 -1.97
C GLY A 166 30.21 -26.17 -1.06
N GLU A 167 29.97 -27.07 -0.13
CA GLU A 167 31.02 -27.93 0.39
C GLU A 167 31.14 -29.09 -0.59
N GLN A 168 32.02 -28.93 -1.59
CA GLN A 168 32.64 -30.07 -2.23
C GLN A 168 33.62 -30.64 -1.21
N GLU A 169 33.19 -31.65 -0.46
CA GLU A 169 34.10 -32.62 0.14
C GLU A 169 34.83 -33.33 -1.01
N ILE A 170 36.11 -32.98 -1.15
CA ILE A 170 37.07 -33.76 -1.91
C ILE A 170 37.50 -34.88 -0.95
N GLU A 171 37.07 -36.11 -1.20
CA GLU A 171 37.72 -37.30 -0.64
C GLU A 171 38.44 -38.06 -1.76
N GLU A 172 39.65 -38.50 -1.40
CA GLU A 172 40.74 -39.08 -2.21
C GLU A 172 40.39 -40.35 -3.00
#